data_AF-A0A0F8WQT1-F1
#
_entry.id   AF-A0A0F8WQT1-F1
#
_cell.length_a   1.000
_cell.length_b   1.000
_cell.length_c   1.000
_cell.angle_alpha   90.00
_cell.angle_beta   90.00
_cell.angle_gamma   90.00
#
_symmetry.space_group_name_H-M   'P 1'
#
loop_
_entity.id
_entity.type
_entity.pdbx_description
1 polymer ?
#
loop_
_entity_poly.entity_id
_entity_poly.type
_entity_poly.pdbx_seq_one_letter_code
_entity_poly.pdbx_strand_id
1 'polypeptide(L)'
;MEVKTYYCQMVTDRIETMVPNLERAFPYFDQFIIVDGGSTDGTIEWLEQQPKVDLVHFKWCDDFPKSRNQYLKRLAEIRSPDEISICCVADDDEFYSDFLMKNMK
;
A
#
# COMPACT_ATOMS: atom_id res chain seq x y z
N MET A 1 18.79 13.70 -4.95
CA MET A 1 17.43 13.50 -4.42
C MET A 1 17.01 12.12 -4.89
N GLU A 2 16.86 11.18 -3.97
CA GLU A 2 16.44 9.81 -4.29
C GLU A 2 14.94 9.79 -4.61
N VAL A 3 14.52 9.06 -5.64
CA VAL A 3 13.09 8.85 -5.94
C VAL A 3 12.68 7.53 -5.33
N LYS A 4 11.68 7.55 -4.44
CA LYS A 4 11.17 6.36 -3.75
C LYS A 4 9.68 6.19 -4.01
N THR A 5 9.30 4.97 -4.36
CA THR A 5 7.92 4.61 -4.73
C THR A 5 7.21 3.92 -3.57
N TYR A 6 5.99 4.35 -3.30
CA TYR A 6 5.10 3.81 -2.27
C TYR A 6 3.83 3.30 -2.94
N TYR A 7 3.54 2.01 -2.79
CA TYR A 7 2.25 1.44 -3.17
C TYR A 7 1.29 1.55 -2.00
N CYS A 8 0.13 2.17 -2.21
CA CYS A 8 -0.82 2.50 -1.17
C CYS A 8 -2.17 1.88 -1.48
N GLN A 9 -2.71 1.11 -0.53
CA GLN A 9 -3.96 0.39 -0.71
C GLN A 9 -4.71 0.28 0.61
N MET A 10 -6.04 0.33 0.59
CA MET A 10 -6.87 0.03 1.75
C MET A 10 -7.52 -1.32 1.52
N VAL A 11 -7.64 -2.09 2.59
CA VAL A 11 -8.21 -3.44 2.52
C VAL A 11 -9.09 -3.69 3.73
N THR A 12 -10.14 -4.49 3.56
CA THR A 12 -10.93 -5.05 4.66
C THR A 12 -11.51 -6.37 4.18
N ASP A 13 -11.03 -7.48 4.73
CA ASP A 13 -11.39 -8.84 4.34
C ASP A 13 -11.20 -9.08 2.82
N ARG A 14 -9.97 -8.85 2.33
CA ARG A 14 -9.62 -8.87 0.90
C ARG A 14 -8.49 -9.83 0.56
N ILE A 15 -8.23 -10.85 1.37
CA ILE A 15 -7.05 -11.70 1.19
C ILE A 15 -6.94 -12.29 -0.24
N GLU A 16 -8.06 -12.70 -0.84
CA GLU A 16 -8.09 -13.37 -2.15
C GLU A 16 -7.72 -12.45 -3.33
N THR A 17 -8.07 -11.17 -3.27
CA THR A 17 -7.80 -10.18 -4.32
C THR A 17 -6.51 -9.42 -4.06
N MET A 18 -6.28 -9.05 -2.80
CA MET A 18 -5.12 -8.31 -2.33
C MET A 18 -3.81 -9.08 -2.56
N VAL A 19 -3.74 -10.37 -2.20
CA VAL A 19 -2.46 -11.11 -2.27
C VAL A 19 -1.90 -11.17 -3.69
N PRO A 20 -2.66 -11.60 -4.72
CA PRO A 20 -2.19 -11.56 -6.10
C PRO A 20 -1.78 -10.16 -6.58
N ASN A 21 -2.45 -9.13 -6.07
CA ASN A 21 -2.17 -7.74 -6.40
C ASN A 21 -0.82 -7.27 -5.85
N LEU A 22 -0.58 -7.46 -4.55
CA LEU A 22 0.70 -7.12 -3.93
C LEU A 22 1.86 -7.96 -4.49
N GLU A 23 1.65 -9.26 -4.70
CA GLU A 23 2.68 -10.14 -5.28
C GLU A 23 3.16 -9.65 -6.64
N ARG A 24 2.24 -9.15 -7.47
CA ARG A 24 2.58 -8.55 -8.77
C ARG A 24 3.34 -7.23 -8.61
N ALA A 25 3.01 -6.42 -7.60
CA ALA A 25 3.59 -5.11 -7.38
C ALA A 25 4.98 -5.16 -6.67
N PHE A 26 5.24 -6.15 -5.80
CA PHE A 26 6.46 -6.22 -4.97
C PHE A 26 7.80 -6.04 -5.71
N PRO A 27 7.98 -6.51 -6.96
CA PRO A 27 9.22 -6.31 -7.70
C PRO A 27 9.47 -4.85 -8.12
N TYR A 28 8.42 -4.02 -8.18
CA TYR A 28 8.48 -2.70 -8.81
C TYR A 28 8.47 -1.54 -7.80
N PHE A 29 7.91 -1.77 -6.61
CA PHE A 29 7.78 -0.75 -5.57
C PHE A 29 8.82 -0.93 -4.46
N ASP A 30 9.24 0.19 -3.86
CA ASP A 30 10.20 0.21 -2.77
C ASP A 30 9.55 -0.16 -1.44
N GLN A 31 8.39 0.45 -1.16
CA GLN A 31 7.64 0.27 0.08
C GLN A 31 6.14 0.18 -0.21
N PHE A 32 5.40 -0.48 0.67
CA PHE A 32 3.95 -0.61 0.62
C PHE A 32 3.38 0.00 1.90
N ILE A 33 2.34 0.82 1.77
CA ILE A 33 1.56 1.32 2.92
C ILE A 33 0.15 0.78 2.77
N ILE A 34 -0.18 -0.20 3.62
CA ILE A 34 -1.48 -0.88 3.55
C ILE A 34 -2.31 -0.45 4.75
N VAL A 35 -3.47 0.14 4.50
CA VAL A 35 -4.41 0.55 5.55
C VAL A 35 -5.47 -0.53 5.69
N ASP A 36 -5.38 -1.30 6.76
CA ASP A 36 -6.31 -2.36 7.05
C ASP A 36 -7.49 -1.85 7.91
N GLY A 37 -8.70 -2.13 7.44
CA GLY A 37 -9.98 -1.71 8.02
C GLY A 37 -10.44 -2.51 9.23
N GLY A 38 -9.65 -3.47 9.70
CA GLY A 38 -10.01 -4.42 10.75
C GLY A 38 -10.40 -5.78 10.19
N SER A 39 -9.60 -6.32 9.27
CA SER A 39 -9.83 -7.63 8.65
C SER A 39 -9.79 -8.78 9.67
N THR A 40 -10.49 -9.87 9.34
CA THR A 40 -10.62 -11.08 10.16
C THR A 40 -10.44 -12.38 9.34
N ASP A 41 -10.12 -12.24 8.05
CA ASP A 41 -9.99 -13.32 7.06
C ASP A 41 -8.55 -13.84 6.86
N GLY A 42 -7.59 -13.41 7.69
CA GLY A 42 -6.17 -13.71 7.49
C GLY A 42 -5.38 -12.61 6.78
N THR A 43 -6.03 -11.54 6.31
CA THR A 43 -5.39 -10.42 5.60
C THR A 43 -4.26 -9.80 6.43
N ILE A 44 -4.52 -9.51 7.71
CA ILE A 44 -3.54 -8.89 8.62
C ILE A 44 -2.33 -9.80 8.81
N GLU A 45 -2.58 -11.06 9.14
CA GLU A 45 -1.55 -12.06 9.43
C GLU A 45 -0.62 -12.28 8.23
N TRP A 46 -1.17 -12.22 7.01
CA TRP A 46 -0.36 -12.29 5.80
C TRP A 46 0.45 -11.00 5.59
N LEU A 47 -0.14 -9.82 5.78
CA LEU A 47 0.53 -8.52 5.61
C LEU A 47 1.70 -8.33 6.59
N GLU A 48 1.54 -8.74 7.85
CA GLU A 48 2.58 -8.66 8.88
C GLU A 48 3.84 -9.49 8.55
N GLN A 49 3.72 -10.49 7.69
CA GLN A 49 4.84 -11.32 7.25
C GLN A 49 5.66 -10.68 6.12
N GLN A 50 5.18 -9.58 5.52
CA GLN A 50 5.79 -9.00 4.33
C GLN A 50 6.82 -7.92 4.70
N PRO A 51 8.11 -8.07 4.32
CA PRO A 51 9.18 -7.17 4.78
C PRO A 51 9.09 -5.73 4.22
N LYS A 52 8.38 -5.54 3.11
CA LYS A 52 8.20 -4.23 2.45
C LYS A 52 6.88 -3.54 2.83
N VAL A 53 6.09 -4.12 3.72
CA VAL A 53 4.77 -3.61 4.09
C VAL A 53 4.83 -2.84 5.40
N ASP A 54 4.44 -1.58 5.36
CA ASP A 54 4.00 -0.80 6.51
C ASP A 54 2.49 -0.97 6.66
N LEU A 55 2.09 -1.86 7.58
CA LEU A 55 0.68 -2.08 7.91
C LEU A 55 0.18 -0.98 8.86
N VAL A 56 -0.93 -0.34 8.49
CA VAL A 56 -1.62 0.67 9.27
C VAL A 56 -3.00 0.16 9.63
N HIS A 57 -3.24 -0.11 10.91
CA HIS A 57 -4.57 -0.46 11.39
C HIS A 57 -5.42 0.80 11.55
N PHE A 58 -6.49 0.89 10.77
CA PHE A 58 -7.46 1.98 10.86
C PHE A 58 -8.84 1.44 10.56
N LYS A 59 -9.63 1.23 11.62
CA LYS A 59 -10.97 0.64 11.51
C LYS A 59 -11.81 1.36 10.46
N TRP A 60 -12.39 0.59 9.53
CA TRP A 60 -13.26 1.13 8.50
C TRP A 60 -14.39 1.97 9.11
N CYS A 61 -14.58 3.16 8.57
CA CYS A 61 -15.49 4.15 9.12
C CYS A 61 -16.43 4.76 8.08
N ASP A 62 -16.67 4.07 6.97
CA ASP A 62 -17.53 4.53 5.87
C ASP A 62 -17.07 5.86 5.23
N ASP A 63 -15.75 6.12 5.26
CA ASP A 63 -15.12 7.34 4.75
C ASP A 63 -13.81 6.98 4.05
N PHE A 64 -13.89 6.89 2.72
CA PHE A 64 -12.74 6.61 1.86
C PHE A 64 -11.65 7.68 2.01
N PRO A 65 -11.93 9.00 1.86
CA PRO A 65 -10.91 10.03 2.06
C PRO A 65 -10.17 9.92 3.40
N LYS A 66 -10.88 9.66 4.50
CA LYS A 66 -10.27 9.55 5.83
C LYS A 66 -9.34 8.35 5.95
N SER A 67 -9.72 7.24 5.31
CA SER A 67 -8.88 6.04 5.21
C SER A 67 -7.65 6.29 4.33
N ARG A 68 -7.81 6.94 3.17
CA ARG A 68 -6.69 7.30 2.27
C ARG A 68 -5.72 8.29 2.90
N ASN A 69 -6.20 9.21 3.73
CA ASN A 69 -5.35 10.15 4.46
C ASN A 69 -4.38 9.42 5.41
N GLN A 70 -4.67 8.19 5.83
CA GLN A 70 -3.72 7.40 6.62
C GLN A 70 -2.48 7.02 5.80
N TYR A 71 -2.58 6.82 4.48
CA TYR A 71 -1.39 6.60 3.64
C TYR A 71 -0.43 7.78 3.73
N LEU A 72 -0.97 8.99 3.52
CA LEU A 72 -0.18 10.22 3.49
C LEU A 72 0.43 10.54 4.85
N LYS A 73 -0.34 10.31 5.92
CA LYS A 73 0.16 10.43 7.29
C LYS A 73 1.33 9.48 7.52
N ARG A 74 1.15 8.19 7.20
CA ARG A 74 2.21 7.19 7.39
C ARG A 74 3.43 7.47 6.53
N LEU A 75 3.23 7.85 5.26
CA LEU A 75 4.29 8.24 4.34
C LEU A 75 5.10 9.42 4.91
N ALA A 76 4.43 10.44 5.46
CA ALA A 76 5.09 11.58 6.08
C ALA A 76 5.93 11.21 7.32
N GLU A 77 5.55 10.15 8.04
CA GLU A 77 6.29 9.63 9.20
C GLU A 77 7.54 8.84 8.80
N ILE A 78 7.49 8.09 7.69
CA ILE A 78 8.55 7.12 7.34
C ILE A 78 9.50 7.58 6.24
N ARG A 79 9.11 8.57 5.42
CA ARG A 79 9.94 9.06 4.32
C ARG A 79 11.22 9.72 4.84
N SER A 80 12.28 9.63 4.05
CA SER A 80 13.47 10.46 4.29
C SER A 80 13.17 11.93 3.97
N PRO A 81 13.76 12.91 4.68
CA PRO A 81 13.56 14.33 4.39
C PRO A 81 13.95 14.74 2.96
N ASP A 82 14.99 14.10 2.42
CA ASP A 82 15.60 14.45 1.12
C ASP A 82 15.18 13.52 -0.04
N GLU A 83 14.13 12.72 0.13
CA GLU A 83 13.59 11.88 -0.96
C GLU A 83 12.44 12.58 -1.71
N ILE A 84 12.28 12.29 -3.00
CA ILE A 84 11.02 12.48 -3.72
C ILE A 84 10.19 11.20 -3.50
N SER A 85 9.05 11.33 -2.82
CA SER A 85 8.13 10.21 -2.63
C SER A 85 7.06 10.20 -3.73
N ILE A 86 6.99 9.12 -4.51
CA ILE A 86 5.91 8.84 -5.45
C ILE A 86 4.88 7.95 -4.73
N CYS A 87 3.69 8.48 -4.50
CA CYS A 87 2.58 7.76 -3.88
C CYS A 87 1.63 7.22 -4.95
N CYS A 88 1.56 5.91 -5.10
CA CYS A 88 0.73 5.22 -6.07
C CYS A 88 -0.42 4.51 -5.36
N VAL A 89 -1.65 4.95 -5.61
CA VAL A 89 -2.85 4.40 -4.99
C VAL A 89 -3.58 3.49 -5.98
N ALA A 90 -3.93 2.28 -5.53
CA ALA A 90 -4.76 1.34 -6.28
C ALA A 90 -5.63 0.54 -5.31
N ASP A 91 -6.82 0.16 -5.75
CA ASP A 91 -7.71 -0.73 -4.99
C ASP A 91 -7.20 -2.19 -5.09
N ASP A 92 -7.71 -3.11 -4.26
CA ASP A 92 -7.19 -4.48 -4.12
C ASP A 92 -7.34 -5.36 -5.36
N ASP A 93 -8.24 -4.99 -6.26
CA ASP A 93 -8.50 -5.66 -7.53
C ASP A 93 -8.02 -4.86 -8.75
N GLU A 94 -7.32 -3.74 -8.55
CA GLU A 94 -6.80 -2.90 -9.62
C GLU A 94 -5.29 -3.08 -9.83
N PHE A 95 -4.88 -3.29 -11.08
CA PHE A 95 -3.48 -3.54 -11.43
C PHE A 95 -2.91 -2.40 -12.27
N TYR A 96 -1.73 -1.91 -11.88
CA TYR A 96 -0.94 -1.10 -12.79
C TYR A 96 -0.44 -1.95 -13.97
N SER A 97 -0.40 -1.34 -15.15
CA SER A 97 0.20 -1.98 -16.32
C SER A 97 1.69 -2.24 -16.10
N ASP A 98 2.21 -3.32 -16.68
CA ASP A 98 3.64 -3.64 -16.62
C ASP A 98 4.51 -2.52 -17.20
N PHE A 99 4.00 -1.86 -18.24
CA PHE A 99 4.69 -0.72 -18.84
C PHE A 99 4.86 0.41 -17.81
N LEU A 100 3.80 0.79 -17.10
CA LEU A 100 3.89 1.83 -16.08
C LEU A 100 4.83 1.41 -14.94
N MET A 101 4.66 0.21 -14.38
CA MET A 101 5.46 -0.26 -13.25
C MET A 101 6.96 -0.33 -13.57
N LYS A 102 7.33 -0.67 -14.81
CA LYS A 102 8.72 -0.73 -15.28
C LYS A 102 9.35 0.64 -15.59
N ASN A 103 8.56 1.69 -15.73
CA ASN A 103 9.02 3.01 -16.19
C ASN A 103 8.66 4.15 -15.22
N MET A 104 8.32 3.83 -13.97
CA MET A 104 7.81 4.80 -12.99
C MET A 104 8.91 5.64 -12.33
N LYS A 105 10.14 5.11 -12.29
CA LYS A 105 11.33 5.75 -11.74
C LYS A 105 12.56 5.38 -12.56
#